data_AF-A0A967REW4-F1
#
_entry.id   AF-A0A967REW4-F1
#
_cell.length_a   1.000
_cell.length_b   1.000
_cell.length_c   1.000
_cell.angle_alpha   90.00
_cell.angle_beta   90.00
_cell.angle_gamma   90.00
#
_symmetry.space_group_name_H-M   'P 1'
#
loop_
_entity.id
_entity.type
_entity.pdbx_description
1 polymer ?
#
loop_
_entity_poly.entity_id
_entity_poly.type
_entity_poly.pdbx_seq_one_letter_code
_entity_poly.pdbx_strand_id
1 'polypeptide(L)'
;MKRIPIAQEAGVHKFFCGPESFTPDMGTLMGEAPELKNFFVLAGFNSLGILLGGGSGQVLAQWIVDGYPPVDVSEININRLVPFQNTPKYLHDRVMELLGWQYIDWPNLQPETARNARKSAVYDRLLEAGAYYGQSVGWEYPDWFAPEGVEPKVEYSWGRQNWFEYVAAEHRAAREGVVLMDLTHMSKFLVQGRDAEKVLNRICANNVAVPVGRIVYTQWLNERGTIEADMTVTRLAEDCYLLVVVDLFHRHVETWLKHHIAPEAHVFVTDVTSGYNILNIQGPKSRQLISSLTHVDMSNEAFPYL
;
A
#
# COMPACT_ATOMS: atom_id res chain seq x y z
N MET A 1 36.66 13.26 -16.24
CA MET A 1 37.78 13.90 -15.51
C MET A 1 37.85 15.42 -15.71
N LYS A 2 36.71 16.13 -15.78
CA LYS A 2 36.67 17.61 -15.77
C LYS A 2 36.48 18.19 -14.36
N ARG A 3 35.86 17.42 -13.45
CA ARG A 3 35.57 17.83 -12.07
C ARG A 3 36.81 17.83 -11.16
N ILE A 4 37.76 16.92 -11.40
CA ILE A 4 39.02 16.80 -10.66
C ILE A 4 40.15 16.53 -11.69
N PRO A 5 40.83 17.57 -12.22
CA PRO A 5 41.80 17.40 -13.31
C PRO A 5 43.01 16.53 -12.98
N ILE A 6 43.56 16.62 -11.75
CA ILE A 6 44.75 15.86 -11.33
C ILE A 6 44.55 14.32 -11.38
N ALA A 7 43.29 13.86 -11.36
CA ALA A 7 42.97 12.44 -11.47
C ALA A 7 43.33 11.83 -12.84
N GLN A 8 43.61 12.66 -13.86
CA GLN A 8 44.09 12.20 -15.17
C GLN A 8 45.49 11.58 -15.10
N GLU A 9 46.32 12.03 -14.16
CA GLU A 9 47.74 11.68 -14.08
C GLU A 9 48.05 10.72 -12.92
N ALA A 10 47.19 10.67 -11.90
CA ALA A 10 47.43 9.90 -10.66
C ALA A 10 47.42 8.36 -10.83
N GLY A 11 46.77 7.84 -11.88
CA GLY A 11 46.59 6.40 -12.09
C GLY A 11 45.59 5.73 -11.12
N VAL A 12 45.24 4.46 -11.37
CA VAL A 12 44.34 3.68 -10.49
C VAL A 12 45.16 2.67 -9.70
N HIS A 13 45.21 2.83 -8.37
CA HIS A 13 45.93 1.88 -7.50
C HIS A 13 45.16 0.56 -7.29
N LYS A 14 43.86 0.65 -7.02
CA LYS A 14 42.99 -0.50 -6.76
C LYS A 14 41.62 -0.29 -7.39
N PHE A 15 41.13 -1.30 -8.10
CA PHE A 15 39.76 -1.39 -8.55
C PHE A 15 39.08 -2.57 -7.85
N PHE A 16 37.99 -2.30 -7.13
CA PHE A 16 37.29 -3.30 -6.34
C PHE A 16 35.79 -3.21 -6.62
N CYS A 17 35.18 -4.35 -6.91
CA CYS A 17 33.74 -4.50 -7.02
C CYS A 17 33.26 -5.28 -5.79
N GLY A 18 32.62 -4.59 -4.86
CA GLY A 18 32.11 -5.16 -3.63
C GLY A 18 30.63 -5.53 -3.77
N PRO A 19 30.18 -6.66 -3.18
CA PRO A 19 28.77 -6.95 -3.08
C PRO A 19 28.11 -6.04 -2.04
N GLU A 20 26.87 -5.65 -2.29
CA GLU A 20 26.03 -4.88 -1.38
C GLU A 20 24.61 -5.46 -1.36
N SER A 21 23.89 -5.24 -0.26
CA SER A 21 22.52 -5.72 -0.10
C SER A 21 21.53 -4.61 -0.41
N PHE A 22 20.75 -4.81 -1.47
CA PHE A 22 19.72 -3.88 -1.89
C PHE A 22 18.31 -4.45 -1.73
N THR A 23 17.36 -3.58 -1.41
CA THR A 23 15.95 -3.91 -1.22
C THR A 23 15.11 -3.36 -2.37
N PRO A 24 13.94 -3.96 -2.66
CA PRO A 24 13.09 -3.54 -3.79
C PRO A 24 12.48 -2.14 -3.68
N ASP A 25 12.70 -1.42 -2.58
CA ASP A 25 12.26 -0.04 -2.35
C ASP A 25 13.37 0.87 -1.80
N MET A 26 14.61 0.38 -1.72
CA MET A 26 15.76 1.08 -1.11
C MET A 26 15.61 1.46 0.38
N GLY A 27 14.57 0.97 1.06
CA GLY A 27 14.42 1.07 2.50
C GLY A 27 15.10 -0.09 3.23
N THR A 28 15.61 0.13 4.43
CA THR A 28 16.15 -0.96 5.28
C THR A 28 15.04 -1.95 5.66
N LEU A 29 15.37 -3.23 5.87
CA LEU A 29 14.45 -4.23 6.42
C LEU A 29 14.71 -4.38 7.91
N MET A 30 13.77 -3.93 8.74
CA MET A 30 13.87 -3.93 10.20
C MET A 30 12.60 -4.47 10.85
N GLY A 31 12.75 -5.26 11.92
CA GLY A 31 11.62 -5.65 12.78
C GLY A 31 11.42 -7.16 12.90
N GLU A 32 10.37 -7.54 13.61
CA GLU A 32 9.99 -8.95 13.77
C GLU A 32 9.46 -9.52 12.45
N ALA A 33 9.94 -10.71 12.06
CA ALA A 33 9.49 -11.37 10.85
C ALA A 33 8.01 -11.82 10.97
N PRO A 34 7.15 -11.52 9.98
CA PRO A 34 5.74 -11.92 9.99
C PRO A 34 5.48 -13.42 10.19
N GLU A 35 6.44 -14.27 9.84
CA GLU A 35 6.31 -15.72 9.87
C GLU A 35 6.76 -16.34 11.20
N LEU A 36 7.54 -15.63 12.02
CA LEU A 36 8.25 -16.20 13.15
C LEU A 36 8.22 -15.25 14.36
N LYS A 37 7.61 -15.74 15.46
CA LYS A 37 7.65 -15.04 16.75
C LYS A 37 9.06 -14.97 17.31
N ASN A 38 9.44 -13.82 17.84
CA ASN A 38 10.74 -13.49 18.42
C ASN A 38 11.92 -13.64 17.45
N PHE A 39 11.68 -13.56 16.13
CA PHE A 39 12.74 -13.54 15.13
C PHE A 39 12.84 -12.16 14.49
N PHE A 40 13.89 -11.42 14.82
CA PHE A 40 14.08 -10.04 14.38
C PHE A 40 15.11 -9.96 13.25
N VAL A 41 14.81 -9.13 12.25
CA VAL A 41 15.68 -8.85 11.11
C VAL A 41 16.15 -7.41 11.18
N LEU A 42 17.43 -7.20 10.86
CA LEU A 42 17.99 -5.89 10.55
C LEU A 42 18.99 -6.04 9.41
N ALA A 43 18.53 -5.83 8.17
CA ALA A 43 19.29 -6.12 6.96
C ALA A 43 18.89 -5.19 5.80
N GLY A 44 19.58 -5.33 4.65
CA GLY A 44 19.22 -4.60 3.43
C GLY A 44 19.48 -3.10 3.52
N PHE A 45 20.67 -2.71 3.95
CA PHE A 45 21.02 -1.30 4.22
C PHE A 45 21.35 -0.46 2.97
N ASN A 46 21.24 -1.00 1.75
CA ASN A 46 21.37 -0.23 0.51
C ASN A 46 22.66 0.62 0.42
N SER A 47 23.81 0.03 0.81
CA SER A 47 25.12 0.70 0.90
C SER A 47 25.24 1.81 1.96
N LEU A 48 24.26 1.95 2.85
CA LEU A 48 24.25 2.93 3.94
C LEU A 48 24.47 2.28 5.32
N GLY A 49 24.91 1.03 5.37
CA GLY A 49 25.02 0.25 6.63
C GLY A 49 25.95 0.87 7.67
N ILE A 50 27.08 1.45 7.25
CA ILE A 50 28.00 2.15 8.16
C ILE A 50 27.37 3.44 8.70
N LEU A 51 26.64 4.17 7.87
CA LEU A 51 26.00 5.43 8.24
C LEU A 51 24.82 5.19 9.20
N LEU A 52 23.98 4.20 8.91
CA LEU A 52 22.73 3.95 9.63
C LEU A 52 22.88 2.95 10.79
N GLY A 53 23.94 2.13 10.79
CA GLY A 53 24.06 0.98 11.69
C GLY A 53 23.93 1.30 13.18
N GLY A 54 24.48 2.42 13.64
CA GLY A 54 24.36 2.84 15.04
C GLY A 54 22.92 3.13 15.45
N GLY A 55 22.22 3.99 14.69
CA GLY A 55 20.83 4.35 14.96
C GLY A 55 19.86 3.18 14.77
N SER A 56 20.02 2.42 13.67
CA SER A 56 19.20 1.25 13.40
C SER A 56 19.37 0.15 14.46
N GLY A 57 20.59 -0.06 14.95
CA GLY A 57 20.86 -0.99 16.05
C GLY A 57 20.18 -0.57 17.34
N GLN A 58 20.20 0.73 17.68
CA GLN A 58 19.49 1.26 18.85
C GLN A 58 17.97 1.05 18.74
N VAL A 59 17.37 1.39 17.58
CA VAL A 59 15.93 1.23 17.35
C VAL A 59 15.50 -0.24 17.52
N LEU A 60 16.23 -1.18 16.89
CA LEU A 60 15.88 -2.59 16.99
C LEU A 60 16.12 -3.14 18.40
N ALA A 61 17.20 -2.76 19.07
CA ALA A 61 17.46 -3.19 20.45
C ALA A 61 16.35 -2.74 21.40
N GLN A 62 15.90 -1.48 21.30
CA GLN A 62 14.78 -0.98 22.10
C GLN A 62 13.49 -1.73 21.75
N TRP A 63 13.24 -1.99 20.46
CA TRP A 63 12.06 -2.74 20.02
C TRP A 63 12.02 -4.15 20.63
N ILE A 64 13.15 -4.86 20.65
CA ILE A 64 13.23 -6.20 21.26
C ILE A 64 12.94 -6.14 22.77
N VAL A 65 13.45 -5.12 23.48
CA VAL A 65 13.29 -5.00 24.94
C VAL A 65 11.89 -4.55 25.33
N ASP A 66 11.36 -3.54 24.66
CA ASP A 66 10.08 -2.91 25.03
C ASP A 66 8.87 -3.57 24.35
N GLY A 67 9.09 -4.38 23.31
CA GLY A 67 8.05 -4.97 22.47
C GLY A 67 7.49 -4.04 21.39
N TYR A 68 7.95 -2.79 21.32
CA TYR A 68 7.52 -1.80 20.31
C TYR A 68 8.70 -0.90 19.88
N PRO A 69 8.68 -0.35 18.65
CA PRO A 69 9.72 0.56 18.22
C PRO A 69 9.59 1.93 18.91
N PRO A 70 10.72 2.61 19.20
CA PRO A 70 10.73 3.94 19.83
C PRO A 70 10.32 5.08 18.88
N VAL A 71 10.25 4.81 17.58
CA VAL A 71 9.90 5.75 16.51
C VAL A 71 8.95 5.06 15.53
N ASP A 72 8.32 5.82 14.63
CA ASP A 72 7.62 5.21 13.50
C ASP A 72 8.62 4.48 12.60
N VAL A 73 8.28 3.24 12.26
CA VAL A 73 9.12 2.35 11.45
C VAL A 73 8.40 1.90 10.19
N SER A 74 7.23 2.46 9.86
CA SER A 74 6.38 1.98 8.77
C SER A 74 7.12 1.84 7.44
N GLU A 75 8.02 2.78 7.12
CA GLU A 75 8.83 2.76 5.88
C GLU A 75 10.03 1.79 5.92
N ILE A 76 10.42 1.29 7.09
CA ILE A 76 11.55 0.37 7.26
C ILE A 76 11.15 -0.98 7.86
N ASN A 77 9.89 -1.15 8.23
CA ASN A 77 9.37 -2.38 8.78
C ASN A 77 9.46 -3.49 7.73
N ILE A 78 9.97 -4.66 8.09
CA ILE A 78 10.06 -5.81 7.20
C ILE A 78 8.69 -6.26 6.69
N ASN A 79 7.61 -6.00 7.45
CA ASN A 79 6.25 -6.36 7.08
C ASN A 79 5.55 -5.38 6.12
N ARG A 80 6.26 -4.39 5.57
CA ARG A 80 5.72 -3.53 4.49
C ARG A 80 5.81 -4.19 3.11
N LEU A 81 6.71 -5.16 2.95
CA LEU A 81 6.93 -5.87 1.70
C LEU A 81 6.04 -7.12 1.63
N VAL A 82 5.60 -7.44 0.41
CA VAL A 82 4.78 -8.62 0.13
C VAL A 82 5.60 -9.72 -0.56
N PRO A 83 5.28 -11.01 -0.35
CA PRO A 83 6.17 -12.12 -0.73
C PRO A 83 6.67 -12.13 -2.19
N PHE A 84 5.85 -11.73 -3.17
CA PHE A 84 6.26 -11.76 -4.57
C PHE A 84 7.37 -10.76 -4.91
N GLN A 85 7.55 -9.70 -4.10
CA GLN A 85 8.61 -8.70 -4.29
C GLN A 85 10.00 -9.29 -3.96
N ASN A 86 10.05 -10.45 -3.32
CA ASN A 86 11.28 -11.20 -3.03
C ASN A 86 11.63 -12.24 -4.11
N THR A 87 10.91 -12.26 -5.24
CA THR A 87 11.28 -13.17 -6.34
C THR A 87 12.55 -12.69 -7.03
N PRO A 88 13.44 -13.61 -7.50
CA PRO A 88 14.68 -13.21 -8.17
C PRO A 88 14.47 -12.26 -9.35
N LYS A 89 13.40 -12.45 -10.12
CA LYS A 89 13.05 -11.57 -11.24
C LYS A 89 12.65 -10.17 -10.78
N TYR A 90 11.77 -10.05 -9.78
CA TYR A 90 11.32 -8.75 -9.30
C TYR A 90 12.50 -7.95 -8.73
N LEU A 91 13.32 -8.59 -7.90
CA LEU A 91 14.51 -7.99 -7.32
C LEU A 91 15.50 -7.55 -8.41
N HIS A 92 15.81 -8.42 -9.37
CA HIS A 92 16.71 -8.10 -10.47
C HIS A 92 16.24 -6.85 -11.24
N ASP A 93 14.97 -6.81 -11.63
CA ASP A 93 14.46 -5.73 -12.46
C ASP A 93 14.37 -4.41 -11.65
N ARG A 94 13.81 -4.46 -10.42
CA ARG A 94 13.52 -3.27 -9.60
C ARG A 94 14.77 -2.64 -8.97
N VAL A 95 15.66 -3.45 -8.41
CA VAL A 95 16.84 -2.95 -7.69
C VAL A 95 17.79 -2.21 -8.63
N MET A 96 17.94 -2.70 -9.86
CA MET A 96 18.82 -2.10 -10.86
C MET A 96 18.39 -0.67 -11.24
N GLU A 97 17.08 -0.44 -11.32
CA GLU A 97 16.52 0.89 -11.55
C GLU A 97 16.72 1.80 -10.33
N LEU A 98 16.26 1.37 -9.15
CA LEU A 98 16.23 2.21 -7.96
C LEU A 98 17.62 2.60 -7.45
N LEU A 99 18.63 1.75 -7.68
CA LEU A 99 20.02 2.12 -7.41
C LEU A 99 20.45 3.36 -8.22
N GLY A 100 19.96 3.49 -9.45
CA GLY A 100 20.20 4.66 -10.29
C GLY A 100 19.53 5.93 -9.78
N TRP A 101 18.48 5.81 -8.95
CA TRP A 101 17.74 6.94 -8.39
C TRP A 101 18.46 7.64 -7.24
N GLN A 102 19.59 7.13 -6.74
CA GLN A 102 20.36 7.81 -5.69
C GLN A 102 20.73 9.27 -6.02
N TYR A 103 20.68 9.65 -7.29
CA TYR A 103 20.95 11.01 -7.78
C TYR A 103 19.77 11.66 -8.52
N ILE A 104 18.58 11.04 -8.45
CA ILE A 104 17.34 11.51 -9.09
C ILE A 104 16.24 11.48 -8.04
N ASP A 105 15.68 12.65 -7.76
CA ASP A 105 14.54 12.77 -6.85
C ASP A 105 13.55 13.72 -7.50
N TRP A 106 12.42 13.20 -7.95
CA TRP A 106 11.32 14.00 -8.48
C TRP A 106 10.07 13.70 -7.65
N PRO A 107 9.26 14.72 -7.31
CA PRO A 107 7.95 14.48 -6.74
C PRO A 107 7.14 13.56 -7.66
N ASN A 108 6.47 12.56 -7.08
CA ASN A 108 5.66 11.57 -7.79
C ASN A 108 6.44 10.66 -8.76
N LEU A 109 7.77 10.55 -8.62
CA LEU A 109 8.56 9.62 -9.42
C LEU A 109 8.04 8.19 -9.25
N GLN A 110 7.66 7.56 -10.36
CA GLN A 110 7.19 6.19 -10.41
C GLN A 110 8.23 5.27 -11.05
N PRO A 111 8.38 4.03 -10.56
CA PRO A 111 9.28 3.06 -11.16
C PRO A 111 8.74 2.59 -12.51
N GLU A 112 9.64 2.41 -13.47
CA GLU A 112 9.36 1.91 -14.81
C GLU A 112 9.60 0.39 -14.91
N THR A 113 10.40 -0.18 -14.00
CA THR A 113 10.72 -1.61 -13.96
C THR A 113 9.85 -2.39 -12.96
N ALA A 114 9.83 -3.72 -13.12
CA ALA A 114 9.05 -4.65 -12.29
C ALA A 114 7.55 -4.28 -12.20
N ARG A 115 7.00 -3.75 -13.30
CA ARG A 115 5.59 -3.36 -13.46
C ARG A 115 4.69 -4.53 -13.81
N ASN A 116 3.39 -4.30 -13.75
CA ASN A 116 2.35 -5.25 -14.17
C ASN A 116 2.30 -6.54 -13.34
N ALA A 117 2.80 -6.52 -12.11
CA ALA A 117 2.75 -7.68 -11.23
C ALA A 117 1.30 -8.04 -10.84
N ARG A 118 0.45 -7.03 -10.62
CA ARG A 118 -0.97 -7.17 -10.32
C ARG A 118 -1.76 -6.09 -11.07
N LYS A 119 -2.88 -6.49 -11.66
CA LYS A 119 -3.79 -5.62 -12.43
C LYS A 119 -5.22 -5.87 -12.01
N SER A 120 -6.04 -4.82 -11.95
CA SER A 120 -7.48 -4.99 -11.78
C SER A 120 -8.10 -5.59 -13.04
N ALA A 121 -9.31 -6.15 -12.92
CA ALA A 121 -10.00 -6.71 -14.09
C ALA A 121 -10.47 -5.65 -15.11
N VAL A 122 -10.38 -4.37 -14.75
CA VAL A 122 -10.74 -3.23 -15.61
C VAL A 122 -9.51 -2.51 -16.16
N TYR A 123 -8.30 -3.02 -15.90
CA TYR A 123 -7.05 -2.36 -16.27
C TYR A 123 -7.01 -1.92 -17.74
N ASP A 124 -7.26 -2.84 -18.67
CA ASP A 124 -7.16 -2.56 -20.11
C ASP A 124 -8.20 -1.52 -20.56
N ARG A 125 -9.41 -1.52 -19.98
CA ARG A 125 -10.45 -0.54 -20.29
C ARG A 125 -10.07 0.87 -19.85
N LEU A 126 -9.43 0.99 -18.68
CA LEU A 126 -8.98 2.28 -18.18
C LEU A 126 -7.75 2.76 -18.94
N LEU A 127 -6.86 1.85 -19.37
CA LEU A 127 -5.75 2.18 -20.27
C LEU A 127 -6.25 2.74 -21.61
N GLU A 128 -7.24 2.08 -22.22
CA GLU A 128 -7.90 2.56 -23.44
C GLU A 128 -8.59 3.93 -23.24
N ALA A 129 -9.08 4.20 -22.02
CA ALA A 129 -9.66 5.49 -21.64
C ALA A 129 -8.61 6.59 -21.35
N GLY A 130 -7.31 6.31 -21.53
CA GLY A 130 -6.24 7.28 -21.35
C GLY A 130 -5.59 7.29 -19.96
N ALA A 131 -5.79 6.26 -19.14
CA ALA A 131 -5.16 6.19 -17.82
C ALA A 131 -3.62 6.21 -17.89
N TYR A 132 -3.01 7.12 -17.14
CA TYR A 132 -1.64 6.97 -16.67
C TYR A 132 -1.63 6.13 -15.39
N TYR A 133 -0.84 5.06 -15.40
CA TYR A 133 -0.75 4.14 -14.27
C TYR A 133 0.45 4.45 -13.38
N GLY A 134 0.15 4.67 -12.10
CA GLY A 134 1.12 4.51 -11.01
C GLY A 134 1.18 3.06 -10.54
N GLN A 135 2.13 2.75 -9.66
CA GLN A 135 2.28 1.43 -9.07
C GLN A 135 2.38 1.52 -7.54
N SER A 136 1.58 0.72 -6.84
CA SER A 136 1.69 0.55 -5.38
C SER A 136 1.54 -0.93 -4.98
N VAL A 137 2.46 -1.45 -4.16
CA VAL A 137 2.52 -2.88 -3.72
C VAL A 137 2.26 -3.92 -4.83
N GLY A 138 2.88 -3.71 -6.00
CA GLY A 138 2.74 -4.48 -7.25
C GLY A 138 1.46 -4.26 -8.05
N TRP A 139 0.47 -3.56 -7.52
CA TRP A 139 -0.73 -3.15 -8.26
C TRP A 139 -0.44 -1.98 -9.17
N GLU A 140 -0.95 -2.08 -10.39
CA GLU A 140 -1.17 -0.93 -11.27
C GLU A 140 -2.45 -0.22 -10.85
N TYR A 141 -2.37 1.06 -10.48
CA TYR A 141 -3.53 1.89 -10.18
C TYR A 141 -3.61 3.10 -11.13
N PRO A 142 -4.80 3.49 -11.62
CA PRO A 142 -4.95 4.68 -12.45
C PRO A 142 -4.73 5.91 -11.57
N ASP A 143 -3.72 6.71 -11.89
CA ASP A 143 -3.38 7.91 -11.12
C ASP A 143 -4.11 9.15 -11.68
N TRP A 144 -4.15 9.29 -13.01
CA TRP A 144 -4.86 10.33 -13.73
C TRP A 144 -5.14 9.89 -15.17
N PHE A 145 -6.02 10.59 -15.88
CA PHE A 145 -6.42 10.28 -17.25
C PHE A 145 -6.02 11.39 -18.23
N ALA A 146 -5.32 11.02 -19.30
CA ALA A 146 -4.99 11.92 -20.39
C ALA A 146 -6.22 12.19 -21.26
N PRO A 147 -6.39 13.43 -21.77
CA PRO A 147 -7.41 13.71 -22.78
C PRO A 147 -7.18 12.92 -24.08
N GLU A 148 -8.24 12.79 -24.89
CA GLU A 148 -8.15 12.12 -26.20
C GLU A 148 -7.05 12.74 -27.08
N GLY A 149 -6.20 11.88 -27.65
CA GLY A 149 -5.07 12.28 -28.48
C GLY A 149 -3.82 12.75 -27.72
N VAL A 150 -3.86 12.78 -26.38
CA VAL A 150 -2.70 13.09 -25.54
C VAL A 150 -2.09 11.80 -25.00
N GLU A 151 -0.78 11.64 -25.17
CA GLU A 151 -0.04 10.52 -24.59
C GLU A 151 -0.02 10.62 -23.05
N PRO A 152 -0.45 9.59 -22.29
CA PRO A 152 -0.37 9.59 -20.83
C PRO A 152 1.09 9.42 -20.39
N LYS A 153 1.79 10.55 -20.20
CA LYS A 153 3.15 10.60 -19.65
C LYS A 153 3.31 11.75 -18.67
N VAL A 154 4.21 11.58 -17.70
CA VAL A 154 4.54 12.61 -16.72
C VAL A 154 5.75 13.42 -17.19
N GLU A 155 5.61 14.74 -17.15
CA GLU A 155 6.72 15.67 -17.24
C GLU A 155 7.08 16.14 -15.83
N TYR A 156 8.13 15.54 -15.26
CA TYR A 156 8.52 15.80 -13.88
C TYR A 156 8.95 17.26 -13.66
N SER A 157 8.49 17.80 -12.54
CA SER A 157 8.77 19.16 -12.11
C SER A 157 8.65 19.22 -10.58
N TRP A 158 9.40 20.16 -9.99
CA TRP A 158 9.24 20.55 -8.58
C TRP A 158 7.99 21.42 -8.34
N GLY A 159 7.41 21.96 -9.40
CA GLY A 159 6.15 22.70 -9.37
C GLY A 159 4.95 21.83 -9.76
N ARG A 160 3.91 22.47 -10.30
CA ARG A 160 2.79 21.75 -10.91
C ARG A 160 3.31 20.96 -12.13
N GLN A 161 2.98 19.68 -12.16
CA GLN A 161 3.30 18.79 -13.28
C GLN A 161 2.23 18.88 -14.36
N ASN A 162 2.52 18.38 -15.55
CA ASN A 162 1.68 18.51 -16.74
C ASN A 162 0.25 17.96 -16.60
N TRP A 163 0.04 17.01 -15.68
CA TRP A 163 -1.27 16.40 -15.41
C TRP A 163 -2.18 17.19 -14.45
N PHE A 164 -1.70 18.30 -13.87
CA PHE A 164 -2.45 19.05 -12.85
C PHE A 164 -3.85 19.51 -13.32
N GLU A 165 -3.96 20.00 -14.55
CA GLU A 165 -5.24 20.43 -15.12
C GLU A 165 -6.16 19.24 -15.47
N TYR A 166 -5.59 18.06 -15.73
CA TYR A 166 -6.37 16.83 -15.98
C TYR A 166 -7.05 16.37 -14.70
N VAL A 167 -6.30 16.29 -13.59
CA VAL A 167 -6.86 15.98 -12.27
C VAL A 167 -7.85 17.05 -11.81
N ALA A 168 -7.63 18.33 -12.13
CA ALA A 168 -8.62 19.38 -11.86
C ALA A 168 -9.95 19.14 -12.61
N ALA A 169 -9.89 18.65 -13.85
CA ALA A 169 -11.06 18.26 -14.63
C ALA A 169 -11.76 17.03 -14.04
N GLU A 170 -11.01 16.00 -13.62
CA GLU A 170 -11.55 14.81 -12.93
C GLU A 170 -12.24 15.19 -11.62
N HIS A 171 -11.62 16.06 -10.82
CA HIS A 171 -12.22 16.60 -9.61
C HIS A 171 -13.54 17.33 -9.91
N ARG A 172 -13.58 18.18 -10.94
CA ARG A 172 -14.81 18.87 -11.35
C ARG A 172 -15.88 17.87 -11.80
N ALA A 173 -15.50 16.85 -12.58
CA ALA A 173 -16.41 15.79 -13.01
C ALA A 173 -17.00 15.03 -11.81
N ALA A 174 -16.22 14.76 -10.77
CA ALA A 174 -16.70 14.14 -9.54
C ALA A 174 -17.66 15.04 -8.76
N ARG A 175 -17.36 16.35 -8.68
CA ARG A 175 -18.19 17.33 -7.94
C ARG A 175 -19.52 17.65 -8.63
N GLU A 176 -19.52 17.73 -9.96
CA GLU A 176 -20.66 18.23 -10.75
C GLU A 176 -21.41 17.11 -11.49
N GLY A 177 -20.82 15.91 -11.57
CA GLY A 177 -21.32 14.80 -12.37
C GLY A 177 -21.29 13.47 -11.62
N VAL A 178 -20.67 12.48 -12.27
CA VAL A 178 -20.41 11.16 -11.70
C VAL A 178 -19.10 10.65 -12.29
N VAL A 179 -18.26 10.05 -11.45
CA VAL A 179 -17.00 9.41 -11.83
C VAL A 179 -16.96 7.98 -11.32
N LEU A 180 -16.13 7.18 -11.97
CA LEU A 180 -15.74 5.86 -11.52
C LEU A 180 -14.27 5.90 -11.16
N MET A 181 -13.92 5.44 -9.96
CA MET A 181 -12.54 5.29 -9.50
C MET A 181 -12.26 3.81 -9.22
N ASP A 182 -11.13 3.31 -9.73
CA ASP A 182 -10.67 1.95 -9.45
C ASP A 182 -9.80 1.94 -8.19
N LEU A 183 -10.37 1.43 -7.08
CA LEU A 183 -9.70 1.25 -5.80
C LEU A 183 -9.35 -0.23 -5.55
N THR A 184 -9.27 -1.03 -6.61
CA THR A 184 -8.96 -2.46 -6.52
C THR A 184 -7.61 -2.75 -5.88
N HIS A 185 -6.65 -1.82 -5.88
CA HIS A 185 -5.36 -2.04 -5.23
C HIS A 185 -5.49 -2.19 -3.70
N MET A 186 -6.50 -1.59 -3.06
CA MET A 186 -6.72 -1.69 -1.60
C MET A 186 -6.77 -3.14 -1.13
N SER A 187 -6.21 -3.40 0.05
CA SER A 187 -6.19 -4.73 0.66
C SER A 187 -7.54 -5.09 1.22
N LYS A 188 -7.97 -6.35 1.02
CA LYS A 188 -9.22 -6.88 1.55
C LYS A 188 -8.99 -8.19 2.29
N PHE A 189 -9.54 -8.28 3.50
CA PHE A 189 -9.49 -9.49 4.30
C PHE A 189 -10.91 -9.91 4.70
N LEU A 190 -11.24 -11.19 4.50
CA LEU A 190 -12.41 -11.80 5.12
C LEU A 190 -12.01 -12.34 6.49
N VAL A 191 -12.72 -11.91 7.52
CA VAL A 191 -12.57 -12.41 8.90
C VAL A 191 -13.85 -13.15 9.27
N GLN A 192 -13.73 -14.46 9.49
CA GLN A 192 -14.87 -15.38 9.56
C GLN A 192 -14.83 -16.27 10.79
N GLY A 193 -15.99 -16.67 11.30
CA GLY A 193 -16.16 -17.63 12.39
C GLY A 193 -16.86 -17.03 13.61
N ARG A 194 -17.43 -17.91 14.45
CA ARG A 194 -18.31 -17.53 15.57
C ARG A 194 -17.71 -16.52 16.57
N ASP A 195 -16.37 -16.45 16.66
CA ASP A 195 -15.67 -15.53 17.56
C ASP A 195 -15.21 -14.24 16.86
N ALA A 196 -15.50 -14.05 15.56
CA ALA A 196 -15.00 -12.93 14.75
C ALA A 196 -15.44 -11.57 15.30
N GLU A 197 -16.72 -11.42 15.68
CA GLU A 197 -17.25 -10.19 16.26
C GLU A 197 -16.46 -9.81 17.54
N LYS A 198 -16.25 -10.79 18.43
CA LYS A 198 -15.56 -10.57 19.71
C LYS A 198 -14.10 -10.21 19.50
N VAL A 199 -13.40 -10.89 18.60
CA VAL A 199 -12.01 -10.59 18.27
C VAL A 199 -11.89 -9.21 17.65
N LEU A 200 -12.73 -8.88 16.66
CA LEU A 200 -12.65 -7.59 15.98
C LEU A 200 -13.02 -6.43 16.92
N ASN A 201 -14.01 -6.57 17.81
CA ASN A 201 -14.32 -5.55 18.83
C ASN A 201 -13.22 -5.36 19.87
N ARG A 202 -12.29 -6.32 20.01
CA ARG A 202 -11.10 -6.15 20.85
C ARG A 202 -10.00 -5.36 20.15
N ILE A 203 -9.89 -5.49 18.83
CA ILE A 203 -8.84 -4.88 18.02
C ILE A 203 -9.24 -3.48 17.52
N CYS A 204 -10.50 -3.32 17.12
CA CYS A 204 -11.04 -2.08 16.59
C CYS A 204 -11.34 -1.09 17.73
N ALA A 205 -11.00 0.18 17.52
CA ALA A 205 -11.35 1.26 18.47
C ALA A 205 -12.84 1.63 18.43
N ASN A 206 -13.57 1.23 17.40
CA ASN A 206 -15.00 1.48 17.25
C ASN A 206 -15.78 0.16 17.36
N ASN A 207 -17.04 0.24 17.77
CA ASN A 207 -17.90 -0.93 17.92
C ASN A 207 -18.28 -1.50 16.54
N VAL A 208 -17.84 -2.74 16.26
CA VAL A 208 -18.15 -3.47 15.03
C VAL A 208 -19.25 -4.53 15.23
N ALA A 209 -19.81 -4.64 16.43
CA ALA A 209 -21.04 -5.39 16.70
C ALA A 209 -22.27 -4.57 16.26
N VAL A 210 -22.29 -4.20 14.98
CA VAL A 210 -23.39 -3.52 14.31
C VAL A 210 -24.29 -4.54 13.60
N PRO A 211 -25.52 -4.19 13.19
CA PRO A 211 -26.34 -5.07 12.35
C PRO A 211 -25.62 -5.51 11.07
N VAL A 212 -25.98 -6.69 10.55
CA VAL A 212 -25.50 -7.17 9.25
C VAL A 212 -25.86 -6.17 8.15
N GLY A 213 -24.93 -5.93 7.22
CA GLY A 213 -25.04 -4.95 6.14
C GLY A 213 -24.50 -3.56 6.49
N ARG A 214 -24.03 -3.34 7.73
CA ARG A 214 -23.48 -2.05 8.16
C ARG A 214 -21.95 -2.01 8.02
N ILE A 215 -21.44 -0.80 7.83
CA ILE A 215 -20.03 -0.50 7.66
C ILE A 215 -19.59 0.41 8.81
N VAL A 216 -18.43 0.14 9.38
CA VAL A 216 -17.83 0.91 10.46
C VAL A 216 -16.44 1.36 10.03
N TYR A 217 -16.19 2.66 10.06
CA TYR A 217 -14.84 3.20 9.99
C TYR A 217 -14.20 3.14 11.38
N THR A 218 -12.97 2.62 11.46
CA THR A 218 -12.29 2.37 12.73
C THR A 218 -10.78 2.37 12.57
N GLN A 219 -10.08 2.67 13.66
CA GLN A 219 -8.64 2.53 13.80
C GLN A 219 -8.34 1.26 14.58
N TRP A 220 -7.17 0.70 14.36
CA TRP A 220 -6.54 -0.25 15.27
C TRP A 220 -5.52 0.49 16.10
N LEU A 221 -5.53 0.19 17.39
CA LEU A 221 -4.62 0.78 18.35
C LEU A 221 -3.76 -0.32 18.97
N ASN A 222 -2.54 0.05 19.35
CA ASN A 222 -1.72 -0.79 20.23
C ASN A 222 -1.98 -0.48 21.70
N GLU A 223 -1.31 -1.21 22.60
CA GLU A 223 -1.44 -1.06 24.06
C GLU A 223 -1.04 0.34 24.58
N ARG A 224 -0.29 1.12 23.79
CA ARG A 224 0.07 2.51 24.10
C ARG A 224 -0.97 3.53 23.61
N GLY A 225 -2.00 3.08 22.91
CA GLY A 225 -3.03 3.93 22.31
C GLY A 225 -2.59 4.67 21.05
N THR A 226 -1.49 4.27 20.40
CA THR A 226 -1.10 4.81 19.08
C THR A 226 -1.74 4.00 17.96
N ILE A 227 -1.86 4.61 16.78
CA ILE A 227 -2.53 4.01 15.61
C ILE A 227 -1.59 3.01 14.92
N GLU A 228 -2.12 1.83 14.60
CA GLU A 228 -1.45 0.77 13.84
C GLU A 228 -2.00 0.68 12.41
N ALA A 229 -3.30 0.92 12.24
CA ALA A 229 -3.96 1.00 10.94
C ALA A 229 -5.28 1.76 11.07
N ASP A 230 -5.80 2.28 9.97
CA ASP A 230 -7.20 2.67 9.83
C ASP A 230 -7.86 1.90 8.69
N MET A 231 -9.14 1.59 8.83
CA MET A 231 -9.83 0.76 7.86
C MET A 231 -11.35 0.89 7.95
N THR A 232 -12.01 0.29 6.97
CA THR A 232 -13.45 0.04 7.03
C THR A 232 -13.71 -1.44 7.33
N VAL A 233 -14.66 -1.70 8.22
CA VAL A 233 -15.13 -3.03 8.60
C VAL A 233 -16.60 -3.14 8.20
N THR A 234 -16.89 -4.02 7.25
CA THR A 234 -18.27 -4.32 6.82
C THR A 234 -18.72 -5.63 7.44
N ARG A 235 -19.84 -5.64 8.17
CA ARG A 235 -20.43 -6.89 8.67
C ARG A 235 -21.28 -7.53 7.57
N LEU A 236 -20.76 -8.57 6.91
CA LEU A 236 -21.42 -9.25 5.79
C LEU A 236 -22.43 -10.30 6.23
N ALA A 237 -22.19 -10.97 7.36
CA ALA A 237 -23.09 -11.93 7.98
C ALA A 237 -22.91 -11.92 9.51
N GLU A 238 -23.63 -12.78 10.23
CA GLU A 238 -23.53 -12.89 11.68
C GLU A 238 -22.09 -13.12 12.14
N ASP A 239 -21.35 -13.96 11.41
CA ASP A 239 -19.99 -14.42 11.71
C ASP A 239 -18.99 -14.13 10.58
N CYS A 240 -19.27 -13.13 9.73
CA CYS A 240 -18.44 -12.80 8.57
C CYS A 240 -18.27 -11.28 8.40
N TYR A 241 -17.02 -10.83 8.32
CA TYR A 241 -16.64 -9.43 8.18
C TYR A 241 -15.67 -9.25 7.01
N LEU A 242 -15.83 -8.15 6.28
CA LEU A 242 -14.89 -7.71 5.25
C LEU A 242 -14.16 -6.46 5.74
N LEU A 243 -12.84 -6.57 5.86
CA LEU A 243 -11.94 -5.47 6.18
C LEU A 243 -11.37 -4.93 4.88
N VAL A 244 -11.41 -3.60 4.70
CA VAL A 244 -10.74 -2.92 3.59
C VAL A 244 -9.80 -1.86 4.15
N VAL A 245 -8.52 -1.98 3.80
CA VAL A 245 -7.42 -1.14 4.26
C VAL A 245 -6.53 -0.73 3.07
N VAL A 246 -5.79 0.37 3.22
CA VAL A 246 -4.80 0.80 2.23
C VAL A 246 -3.82 -0.35 1.93
N ASP A 247 -3.38 -0.43 0.68
CA ASP A 247 -2.55 -1.51 0.15
C ASP A 247 -1.15 -1.57 0.79
N LEU A 248 -0.56 -0.41 1.12
CA LEU A 248 0.73 -0.31 1.82
C LEU A 248 0.74 -1.04 3.17
N PHE A 249 -0.41 -1.17 3.82
CA PHE A 249 -0.55 -1.84 5.12
C PHE A 249 -1.00 -3.29 5.00
N HIS A 250 -1.03 -3.87 3.79
CA HIS A 250 -1.49 -5.24 3.54
C HIS A 250 -0.88 -6.25 4.53
N ARG A 251 0.45 -6.36 4.50
CA ARG A 251 1.18 -7.39 5.26
C ARG A 251 1.28 -7.03 6.74
N HIS A 252 1.26 -5.75 7.09
CA HIS A 252 1.10 -5.29 8.47
C HIS A 252 -0.23 -5.78 9.07
N VAL A 253 -1.36 -5.50 8.41
CA VAL A 253 -2.70 -5.89 8.87
C VAL A 253 -2.86 -7.40 8.97
N GLU A 254 -2.36 -8.14 7.97
CA GLU A 254 -2.38 -9.60 7.99
C GLU A 254 -1.61 -10.16 9.20
N THR A 255 -0.42 -9.61 9.49
CA THR A 255 0.41 -10.02 10.63
C THR A 255 -0.26 -9.65 11.94
N TRP A 256 -0.81 -8.44 12.04
CA TRP A 256 -1.50 -7.94 13.21
C TRP A 256 -2.67 -8.84 13.60
N LEU A 257 -3.52 -9.22 12.64
CA LEU A 257 -4.63 -10.15 12.89
C LEU A 257 -4.13 -11.50 13.40
N LYS A 258 -3.11 -12.10 12.78
CA LYS A 258 -2.55 -13.38 13.21
C LYS A 258 -1.98 -13.33 14.63
N HIS A 259 -1.39 -12.20 15.02
CA HIS A 259 -0.84 -12.04 16.37
C HIS A 259 -1.92 -11.78 17.42
N HIS A 260 -3.04 -11.16 17.04
CA HIS A 260 -4.12 -10.79 17.94
C HIS A 260 -5.31 -11.75 17.92
N ILE A 261 -5.27 -12.82 17.14
CA ILE A 261 -6.22 -13.94 17.26
C ILE A 261 -5.65 -14.94 18.25
N ALA A 262 -6.37 -15.17 19.34
CA ALA A 262 -5.98 -16.17 20.33
C ALA A 262 -6.10 -17.59 19.73
N PRO A 263 -5.19 -18.53 20.04
CA PRO A 263 -5.19 -19.87 19.44
C PRO A 263 -6.51 -20.66 19.61
N GLU A 264 -7.26 -20.38 20.66
CA GLU A 264 -8.54 -21.00 20.99
C GLU A 264 -9.76 -20.33 20.31
N ALA A 265 -9.59 -19.13 19.76
CA ALA A 265 -10.66 -18.41 19.09
C ALA A 265 -10.97 -19.08 17.74
N HIS A 266 -12.25 -19.33 17.49
CA HIS A 266 -12.70 -19.87 16.21
C HIS A 266 -12.90 -18.73 15.19
N VAL A 267 -11.76 -18.20 14.71
CA VAL A 267 -11.68 -17.13 13.71
C VAL A 267 -10.67 -17.50 12.63
N PHE A 268 -11.03 -17.24 11.38
CA PHE A 268 -10.19 -17.45 10.21
C PHE A 268 -10.04 -16.13 9.45
N VAL A 269 -8.84 -15.85 8.98
CA VAL A 269 -8.53 -14.66 8.17
C VAL A 269 -8.10 -15.14 6.79
N THR A 270 -8.80 -14.66 5.76
CA THR A 270 -8.49 -14.95 4.36
C THR A 270 -8.18 -13.65 3.65
N ASP A 271 -6.98 -13.54 3.08
CA ASP A 271 -6.68 -12.48 2.12
C ASP A 271 -7.46 -12.72 0.82
N VAL A 272 -8.38 -11.81 0.53
CA VAL A 272 -9.19 -11.83 -0.70
C VAL A 272 -8.86 -10.65 -1.61
N THR A 273 -7.72 -10.00 -1.40
CA THR A 273 -7.32 -8.77 -2.09
C THR A 273 -7.33 -8.92 -3.60
N SER A 274 -6.78 -10.02 -4.12
CA SER A 274 -6.74 -10.34 -5.55
C SER A 274 -8.05 -10.93 -6.09
N GLY A 275 -8.99 -11.28 -5.22
CA GLY A 275 -10.26 -11.89 -5.60
C GLY A 275 -11.39 -10.88 -5.91
N TYR A 276 -11.23 -9.62 -5.48
CA TYR A 276 -12.25 -8.59 -5.61
C TYR A 276 -11.71 -7.32 -6.25
N ASN A 277 -12.49 -6.77 -7.20
CA ASN A 277 -12.33 -5.39 -7.64
C ASN A 277 -13.14 -4.45 -6.73
N ILE A 278 -12.66 -3.23 -6.52
CA ILE A 278 -13.40 -2.17 -5.85
C ILE A 278 -13.56 -1.03 -6.85
N LEU A 279 -14.78 -0.84 -7.34
CA LEU A 279 -15.14 0.30 -8.19
C LEU A 279 -15.96 1.28 -7.37
N ASN A 280 -15.44 2.49 -7.20
CA ASN A 280 -16.08 3.54 -6.44
C ASN A 280 -16.79 4.50 -7.39
N ILE A 281 -18.12 4.62 -7.26
CA ILE A 281 -18.93 5.51 -8.09
C ILE A 281 -19.29 6.74 -7.26
N GLN A 282 -18.70 7.89 -7.58
CA GLN A 282 -18.87 9.12 -6.79
C GLN A 282 -19.43 10.28 -7.59
N GLY A 283 -20.10 11.18 -6.88
CA GLY A 283 -20.65 12.42 -7.42
C GLY A 283 -22.17 12.52 -7.27
N PRO A 284 -22.74 13.72 -7.46
CA PRO A 284 -24.17 13.96 -7.27
C PRO A 284 -25.07 13.11 -8.17
N LYS A 285 -24.56 12.62 -9.32
CA LYS A 285 -25.31 11.77 -10.26
C LYS A 285 -25.08 10.26 -10.04
N SER A 286 -24.35 9.86 -8.99
CA SER A 286 -24.04 8.45 -8.68
C SER A 286 -25.30 7.60 -8.50
N ARG A 287 -26.26 8.03 -7.67
CA ARG A 287 -27.53 7.32 -7.48
C ARG A 287 -28.30 7.15 -8.78
N GLN A 288 -28.39 8.20 -9.61
CA GLN A 288 -29.04 8.13 -10.91
C GLN A 288 -28.39 7.05 -11.81
N LEU A 289 -27.06 7.01 -11.86
CA LEU A 289 -26.33 6.01 -12.64
C LEU A 289 -26.60 4.60 -12.10
N ILE A 290 -26.40 4.36 -10.80
CA ILE A 290 -26.57 3.03 -10.21
C ILE A 290 -28.01 2.52 -10.35
N SER A 291 -29.02 3.38 -10.14
CA SER A 291 -30.43 3.01 -10.32
C SER A 291 -30.78 2.54 -11.73
N SER A 292 -30.00 2.93 -12.75
CA SER A 292 -30.21 2.44 -14.12
C SER A 292 -29.67 1.03 -14.35
N LEU A 293 -28.87 0.50 -13.43
CA LEU A 293 -28.19 -0.79 -13.52
C LEU A 293 -28.76 -1.85 -12.56
N THR A 294 -29.70 -1.48 -11.70
CA THR A 294 -30.26 -2.38 -10.68
C THR A 294 -31.75 -2.15 -10.45
N HIS A 295 -32.44 -3.16 -9.96
CA HIS A 295 -33.83 -3.05 -9.48
C HIS A 295 -33.93 -2.74 -7.98
N VAL A 296 -32.80 -2.71 -7.27
CA VAL A 296 -32.76 -2.36 -5.84
C VAL A 296 -33.02 -0.85 -5.69
N ASP A 297 -33.86 -0.48 -4.73
CA ASP A 297 -34.13 0.93 -4.44
C ASP A 297 -32.88 1.63 -3.88
N MET A 298 -32.37 2.62 -4.61
CA MET A 298 -31.22 3.44 -4.25
C MET A 298 -31.61 4.79 -3.61
N SER A 299 -32.88 4.95 -3.22
CA SER A 299 -33.34 6.10 -2.43
C SER A 299 -32.54 6.23 -1.12
N ASN A 300 -32.56 7.42 -0.52
CA ASN A 300 -31.81 7.62 0.73
C ASN A 300 -32.41 6.83 1.90
N GLU A 301 -33.72 6.58 1.85
CA GLU A 301 -34.47 5.83 2.83
C GLU A 301 -34.17 4.32 2.74
N ALA A 302 -34.09 3.78 1.52
CA ALA A 302 -33.79 2.37 1.29
C ALA A 302 -32.29 2.03 1.34
N PHE A 303 -31.44 2.95 0.87
CA PHE A 303 -29.98 2.83 0.88
C PHE A 303 -29.36 4.07 1.57
N PRO A 304 -29.43 4.12 2.91
CA PRO A 304 -28.90 5.22 3.68
C PRO A 304 -27.37 5.22 3.68
N TYR A 305 -26.79 6.34 4.10
CA TYR A 305 -25.37 6.38 4.41
C TYR A 305 -25.04 5.43 5.57
N LEU A 306 -23.98 4.62 5.38
CA LEU A 306 -23.36 3.64 6.28
C LEU A 306 -24.30 3.08 7.35
#